data_AF-A0A0P1NTX2-F1
#
_entry.id   AF-A0A0P1NTX2-F1
#
_cell.length_a   1.000
_cell.length_b   1.000
_cell.length_c   1.000
_cell.angle_alpha   90.00
_cell.angle_beta   90.00
_cell.angle_gamma   90.00
#
_symmetry.space_group_name_H-M   'P 1'
#
loop_
_entity.id
_entity.type
_entity.pdbx_description
1 polymer ?
#
loop_
_entity_poly.entity_id
_entity_poly.type
_entity_poly.pdbx_seq_one_letter_code
_entity_poly.pdbx_strand_id
1 'polypeptide(L)'
;MGQQQLLLLVLGAIIVTIAIAVAINIFISRSGAIAEQYLNDTINDCLRIGQQAQAWARKPAILGGGEWSFVGFNLSYINFPESTNYAKYQIQVKKQRQHDCNRKNDHRTNC
;
A
#
# COMPACT_ATOMS: atom_id res chain seq x y z
N MET A 1 -21.38 53.83 -27.61
CA MET A 1 -21.98 52.76 -26.77
C MET A 1 -21.44 51.37 -27.11
N GLY A 2 -21.37 50.92 -28.38
CA GLY A 2 -20.83 49.60 -28.72
C GLY A 2 -19.33 49.39 -28.43
N GLN A 3 -18.50 50.44 -28.52
CA GLN A 3 -17.04 50.33 -28.35
C GLN A 3 -16.61 50.10 -26.89
N GLN A 4 -17.25 50.74 -25.91
CA GLN A 4 -16.95 50.53 -24.49
C GLN A 4 -17.48 49.17 -24.01
N GLN A 5 -18.62 48.73 -24.54
CA GLN A 5 -19.22 47.46 -24.17
C GLN A 5 -18.40 46.26 -24.68
N LEU A 6 -17.80 46.39 -25.88
CA LEU A 6 -16.87 45.40 -26.43
C LEU A 6 -15.60 45.27 -25.59
N LEU A 7 -15.07 46.39 -25.08
CA LEU A 7 -13.85 46.39 -24.29
C LEU A 7 -14.02 45.67 -22.94
N LEU A 8 -15.18 45.84 -22.29
CA LEU A 8 -15.49 45.15 -21.05
C LEU A 8 -15.67 43.63 -21.23
N LEU A 9 -16.22 43.21 -22.38
CA LEU A 9 -16.36 41.80 -22.70
C LEU A 9 -15.01 41.12 -22.89
N VAL A 10 -14.08 41.78 -23.59
CA VAL A 10 -12.72 41.26 -23.80
C VAL A 10 -11.96 41.16 -22.48
N LEU A 11 -12.08 42.18 -21.62
CA LEU A 11 -11.46 42.17 -20.30
C LEU A 11 -11.95 41.00 -19.43
N GLY A 12 -13.26 40.73 -19.44
CA GLY A 12 -13.84 39.59 -18.72
C GLY A 12 -13.36 38.24 -19.26
N ALA A 13 -13.23 38.10 -20.59
CA ALA A 13 -12.76 36.86 -21.22
C ALA A 13 -11.32 36.49 -20.83
N ILE A 14 -10.44 37.49 -20.66
CA ILE A 14 -9.06 37.26 -20.20
C ILE A 14 -9.04 36.70 -18.78
N ILE A 15 -9.88 37.20 -17.89
CA ILE A 15 -9.94 36.73 -16.50
C ILE A 15 -10.43 35.27 -16.44
N VAL A 16 -11.50 34.95 -17.18
CA VAL A 16 -12.08 33.59 -17.20
C VAL A 16 -11.10 32.56 -17.74
N THR A 17 -10.36 32.89 -18.79
CA THR A 17 -9.39 31.97 -19.40
C THR A 17 -8.23 31.63 -18.46
N ILE A 18 -7.70 32.61 -17.74
CA ILE A 18 -6.64 32.38 -16.74
C ILE A 18 -7.18 31.55 -15.56
N ALA A 19 -8.41 31.81 -15.10
CA ALA A 19 -9.03 31.07 -14.02
C ALA A 19 -9.16 29.56 -14.34
N ILE A 20 -9.56 29.23 -15.56
CA ILE A 20 -9.67 27.82 -16.02
C ILE A 20 -8.29 27.16 -16.03
N ALA A 21 -7.27 27.85 -16.54
CA ALA A 21 -5.90 27.31 -16.58
C ALA A 21 -5.37 27.02 -15.17
N VAL A 22 -5.59 27.92 -14.20
CA VAL A 22 -5.17 27.72 -12.80
C VAL A 22 -5.94 26.56 -12.16
N ALA A 23 -7.25 26.46 -12.39
CA ALA A 23 -8.08 25.37 -11.86
C ALA A 23 -7.60 23.99 -12.33
N ILE A 24 -7.26 23.85 -13.61
CA ILE A 24 -6.73 22.60 -14.17
C ILE A 24 -5.38 22.26 -13.54
N ASN A 25 -4.47 23.23 -13.39
CA ASN A 25 -3.16 23.01 -12.79
C ASN A 25 -3.24 22.53 -11.32
N ILE A 26 -4.20 23.03 -10.55
CA ILE A 26 -4.45 22.57 -9.18
C ILE A 26 -5.00 21.14 -9.18
N PHE A 27 -5.90 20.80 -10.13
CA PHE A 27 -6.46 19.46 -10.24
C PHE A 27 -5.40 18.42 -10.62
N ILE A 28 -4.50 18.76 -11.55
CA ILE A 28 -3.36 17.91 -11.91
C ILE A 28 -2.39 17.77 -10.74
N SER A 29 -2.06 18.86 -10.02
CA SER A 29 -1.20 18.77 -8.83
C SER A 29 -1.79 17.88 -7.72
N ARG A 30 -3.13 17.83 -7.60
CA ARG A 30 -3.83 16.94 -6.66
C ARG A 30 -3.78 15.46 -7.07
N SER A 31 -3.45 15.12 -8.32
CA SER A 31 -3.30 13.72 -8.71
C SER A 31 -2.15 13.03 -7.97
N GLY A 32 -1.14 13.78 -7.52
CA GLY A 32 -0.10 13.27 -6.63
C GLY A 32 -0.64 12.76 -5.29
N ALA A 33 -1.66 13.43 -4.73
CA ALA A 33 -2.31 13.00 -3.49
C ALA A 33 -3.06 11.66 -3.66
N ILE A 34 -3.50 11.33 -4.88
CA ILE A 34 -4.11 10.03 -5.19
C ILE A 34 -3.06 8.91 -5.05
N ALA A 35 -1.83 9.15 -5.50
CA ALA A 35 -0.73 8.20 -5.34
C ALA A 35 -0.38 7.98 -3.86
N GLU A 36 -0.35 9.04 -3.06
CA GLU A 36 -0.14 8.95 -1.60
C GLU A 36 -1.25 8.14 -0.91
N GLN A 37 -2.50 8.31 -1.34
CA GLN A 37 -3.62 7.53 -0.82
C GLN A 37 -3.46 6.04 -1.12
N TYR A 38 -3.09 5.66 -2.35
CA TYR A 38 -2.84 4.26 -2.71
C TYR A 38 -1.69 3.63 -1.92
N LEU A 39 -0.64 4.40 -1.62
CA LEU A 39 0.45 3.94 -0.77
C LEU A 39 -0.03 3.68 0.67
N ASN A 40 -0.79 4.62 1.25
CA ASN A 40 -1.35 4.47 2.59
C ASN A 40 -2.31 3.27 2.67
N ASP A 41 -3.15 3.07 1.66
CA ASP A 41 -4.06 1.93 1.58
C ASP A 41 -3.29 0.60 1.51
N THR A 42 -2.23 0.54 0.71
CA THR A 42 -1.35 -0.63 0.62
C THR A 42 -0.66 -0.94 1.95
N ILE A 43 -0.19 0.09 2.66
CA ILE A 43 0.41 -0.05 4.00
C ILE A 43 -0.61 -0.61 4.99
N ASN A 44 -1.83 -0.05 5.00
CA ASN A 44 -2.91 -0.51 5.87
C ASN A 44 -3.29 -1.96 5.60
N ASP A 45 -3.35 -2.36 4.33
CA ASP A 45 -3.59 -3.74 3.93
C ASP A 45 -2.46 -4.67 4.42
N CYS A 46 -1.20 -4.27 4.28
CA CYS A 46 -0.06 -5.05 4.79
C CYS A 46 -0.12 -5.22 6.31
N LEU A 47 -0.50 -4.17 7.05
CA LEU A 47 -0.68 -4.22 8.50
C LEU A 47 -1.81 -5.19 8.88
N ARG A 48 -2.95 -5.12 8.18
CA ARG A 48 -4.09 -6.03 8.38
C ARG A 48 -3.68 -7.49 8.15
N ILE A 49 -3.01 -7.78 7.03
CA ILE A 49 -2.52 -9.13 6.71
C ILE A 49 -1.56 -9.62 7.79
N GLY A 50 -0.62 -8.76 8.23
CA GLY A 50 0.36 -9.11 9.27
C GLY A 50 -0.29 -9.44 10.62
N GLN A 51 -1.27 -8.64 11.06
CA GLN A 51 -2.02 -8.90 12.29
C GLN A 51 -2.78 -10.23 12.24
N GLN A 52 -3.44 -10.51 11.12
CA GLN A 52 -4.19 -11.74 10.92
C GLN A 52 -3.27 -12.96 10.80
N ALA A 53 -2.11 -12.81 10.17
CA ALA A 53 -1.09 -13.85 10.12
C ALA A 53 -0.57 -14.22 11.53
N GLN A 54 -0.30 -13.23 12.37
CA GLN A 54 0.10 -13.47 13.77
C GLN A 54 -1.03 -14.13 14.58
N ALA A 55 -2.28 -13.71 14.36
CA ALA A 55 -3.43 -14.35 14.98
C ALA A 55 -3.59 -15.81 14.52
N TRP A 56 -3.33 -16.11 13.24
CA TRP A 56 -3.35 -17.47 12.72
C TRP A 56 -2.24 -18.35 13.32
N ALA A 57 -1.01 -17.85 13.40
CA ALA A 57 0.11 -18.58 13.99
C ALA A 57 -0.10 -18.91 15.47
N ARG A 58 -0.76 -18.03 16.24
CA ARG A 58 -1.05 -18.28 17.67
C ARG A 58 -2.18 -19.30 17.90
N LYS A 59 -3.04 -19.54 16.90
CA LYS A 59 -4.13 -20.49 17.02
C LYS A 59 -3.58 -21.93 16.95
N PRO A 60 -4.06 -22.86 17.81
CA PRO A 60 -3.66 -24.26 17.76
C PRO A 60 -4.21 -24.96 16.50
N ALA A 61 -3.58 -26.05 16.06
CA ALA A 61 -3.87 -26.69 14.77
C ALA A 61 -5.25 -27.35 14.79
N ILE A 62 -5.66 -27.84 15.97
CA ILE A 62 -7.00 -28.38 16.22
C ILE A 62 -8.14 -27.40 15.91
N LEU A 63 -7.86 -26.09 15.88
CA LEU A 63 -8.81 -25.04 15.53
C LEU A 63 -8.55 -24.43 14.14
N GLY A 64 -7.75 -25.10 13.30
CA GLY A 64 -7.38 -24.62 11.95
C GLY A 64 -6.33 -23.49 11.95
N GLY A 65 -5.53 -23.38 13.02
CA GLY A 65 -4.41 -22.44 13.15
C GLY A 65 -3.06 -23.00 12.72
N GLY A 66 -2.00 -22.22 12.97
CA GLY A 66 -0.63 -22.52 12.55
C GLY A 66 0.30 -23.16 13.59
N GLU A 67 -0.10 -23.31 14.85
CA GLU A 67 0.75 -23.85 15.93
C GLU A 67 2.17 -23.25 15.97
N TRP A 68 2.25 -21.93 16.10
CA TRP A 68 3.51 -21.17 16.08
C TRP A 68 4.30 -21.26 14.77
N SER A 69 3.74 -21.91 13.74
CA SER A 69 4.26 -21.96 12.39
C SER A 69 3.44 -21.05 11.47
N PHE A 70 4.09 -20.56 10.41
CA PHE A 70 3.44 -19.86 9.29
C PHE A 70 3.24 -20.80 8.07
N VAL A 71 3.62 -22.08 8.19
CA VAL A 71 3.54 -23.06 7.11
C VAL A 71 2.08 -23.33 6.75
N GLY A 72 1.69 -23.01 5.52
CA GLY A 72 0.31 -23.17 5.04
C GLY A 72 -0.55 -21.92 5.16
N PHE A 73 -0.03 -20.81 5.68
CA PHE A 73 -0.74 -19.53 5.67
C PHE A 73 -0.90 -19.00 4.24
N ASN A 74 -2.14 -18.66 3.87
CA ASN A 74 -2.51 -18.12 2.55
C ASN A 74 -3.57 -17.01 2.71
N LEU A 75 -3.67 -16.10 1.73
CA LEU A 75 -4.61 -14.98 1.68
C LEU A 75 -6.07 -15.46 1.77
N SER A 76 -6.38 -16.65 1.25
CA SER A 76 -7.71 -17.25 1.34
C SER A 76 -8.15 -17.52 2.77
N TYR A 77 -7.23 -17.83 3.70
CA TYR A 77 -7.58 -18.10 5.11
C TYR A 77 -8.10 -16.86 5.84
N ILE A 78 -7.67 -15.69 5.39
CA ILE A 78 -8.06 -14.40 5.96
C ILE A 78 -9.12 -13.70 5.12
N ASN A 79 -9.67 -14.40 4.11
CA ASN A 79 -10.63 -13.87 3.14
C ASN A 79 -10.18 -12.54 2.53
N PHE A 80 -8.88 -12.45 2.21
CA PHE A 80 -8.28 -11.25 1.63
C PHE A 80 -8.11 -11.45 0.12
N PRO A 81 -8.51 -10.48 -0.73
CA PRO A 81 -8.40 -10.60 -2.18
C PRO A 81 -6.94 -10.54 -2.67
N GLU A 82 -6.58 -11.36 -3.65
CA GLU A 82 -5.20 -11.41 -4.19
C GLU A 82 -4.79 -10.14 -4.97
N SER A 83 -5.77 -9.34 -5.39
CA SER A 83 -5.54 -8.08 -6.10
C SER A 83 -6.60 -7.05 -5.73
N THR A 84 -6.16 -5.81 -5.56
CA THR A 84 -7.00 -4.61 -5.49
C THR A 84 -6.71 -3.71 -6.69
N ASN A 85 -7.36 -2.54 -6.78
CA ASN A 85 -7.10 -1.57 -7.84
C ASN A 85 -5.67 -1.00 -7.78
N TYR A 86 -5.06 -0.99 -6.59
CA TYR A 86 -3.77 -0.35 -6.32
C TYR A 86 -2.61 -1.33 -6.05
N ALA A 87 -2.88 -2.60 -5.73
CA ALA A 87 -1.82 -3.56 -5.38
C ALA A 87 -2.18 -5.03 -5.71
N LYS A 88 -1.15 -5.86 -5.84
CA LYS A 88 -1.25 -7.33 -5.91
C LYS A 88 -0.49 -7.91 -4.72
N TYR A 89 -1.10 -8.89 -4.06
CA TYR A 89 -0.58 -9.45 -2.82
C TYR A 89 -0.19 -10.91 -3.01
N GLN A 90 1.00 -11.26 -2.53
CA GLN A 90 1.50 -12.63 -2.52
C GLN A 90 2.18 -12.92 -1.19
N ILE A 91 1.89 -14.08 -0.61
CA ILE A 91 2.54 -14.54 0.62
C ILE A 91 3.67 -15.50 0.22
N GLN A 92 4.87 -15.20 0.68
CA GLN A 92 6.03 -16.07 0.52
C GLN A 92 6.60 -16.37 1.90
N VAL A 93 6.34 -17.58 2.41
CA VAL A 93 6.92 -18.04 3.66
C VAL A 93 8.38 -18.37 3.40
N LYS A 94 9.28 -17.43 3.72
CA LYS A 94 10.71 -17.73 3.75
C LYS A 94 10.99 -18.57 4.98
N LYS A 95 11.50 -19.79 4.79
CA LYS A 95 12.16 -20.53 5.86
C LYS A 95 13.23 -19.61 6.43
N GLN A 96 13.10 -19.20 7.69
CA GLN A 96 14.08 -18.32 8.32
C GLN A 96 15.46 -18.91 8.08
N ARG A 97 16.40 -18.07 7.60
CA ARG A 97 17.81 -18.45 7.51
C ARG A 97 18.21 -18.95 8.90
N GLN A 98 18.42 -20.26 9.00
CA GLN A 98 19.22 -20.89 10.03
C GLN A 98 20.50 -20.06 10.05
N HIS A 99 20.66 -19.17 11.02
CA HIS A 99 21.96 -18.58 11.26
C HIS A 99 22.89 -19.77 11.44
N ASP A 100 23.89 -19.84 10.58
CA ASP A 100 24.84 -20.92 10.46
C ASP A 100 25.38 -21.33 11.84
N CYS A 101 24.76 -22.35 12.45
CA CYS A 101 25.45 -23.23 13.38
C CYS A 101 26.27 -24.27 12.59
N ASN A 102 26.82 -23.85 11.45
CA ASN A 102 27.80 -24.57 10.66
C ASN A 102 29.16 -23.86 10.69
N ARG A 103 29.55 -23.37 11.87
CA ARG A 103 30.96 -23.32 12.25
C ARG A 103 31.29 -24.54 13.12
N LYS A 104 30.88 -25.74 12.67
CA LYS A 104 31.43 -27.01 13.16
C LYS A 104 32.86 -27.12 12.63
N ASN A 105 33.79 -26.40 13.26
CA ASN A 105 35.25 -26.62 13.27
C ASN A 105 36.01 -25.56 14.08
N ASP A 106 35.37 -24.88 15.04
CA ASP A 106 36.09 -24.07 16.02
C ASP A 106 35.94 -24.70 17.41
N HIS A 107 36.98 -25.45 17.81
CA HIS A 107 37.14 -26.04 19.13
C HIS A 107 37.38 -24.96 20.20
N ARG A 108 36.44 -24.05 20.42
CA ARG A 108 36.39 -23.19 21.61
C ARG A 108 35.17 -22.28 21.58
N THR A 109 34.03 -22.78 22.05
CA THR A 109 33.08 -21.96 22.83
C THR A 109 32.01 -22.88 23.38
N ASN A 110 32.11 -23.14 24.68
CA ASN A 110 31.09 -23.82 25.47
C ASN A 110 29.79 -23.01 25.44
N CYS A 111 28.69 -23.70 25.16
CA CYS A 111 27.40 -23.41 25.79
C CYS A 111 27.48 -23.68 27.30
#